data_AF-A0A4V6WNB3-F1
#
_entry.id   AF-A0A4V6WNB3-F1
#
_cell.length_a   1.000
_cell.length_b   1.000
_cell.length_c   1.000
_cell.angle_alpha   90.00
_cell.angle_beta   90.00
_cell.angle_gamma   90.00
#
_symmetry.space_group_name_H-M   'P 1'
#
loop_
_entity.id
_entity.type
_entity.pdbx_description
1 polymer ?
#
loop_
_entity_poly.entity_id
_entity_poly.type
_entity_poly.pdbx_seq_one_letter_code
_entity_poly.pdbx_strand_id
1 'polypeptide(L)'
;MELEINKKRVGITTITGLLSFLVALVSLAGLNIGLLLDSDEFPDFFLVKLPMVGLILGLIGLVTKGHSRLYAIWGIGLCLFIFIFTFMMFGLAWVINPKP
;
A
#
# COMPACT_ATOMS: atom_id res chain seq x y z
N MET A 1 -38.89 -19.25 -11.56
CA MET A 1 -38.04 -18.25 -10.89
C MET A 1 -36.70 -18.32 -11.59
N GLU A 2 -36.54 -17.50 -12.61
CA GLU A 2 -35.39 -17.53 -13.49
C GLU A 2 -34.22 -16.90 -12.72
N LEU A 3 -33.23 -17.71 -12.37
CA LEU A 3 -32.03 -17.24 -11.70
C LEU A 3 -31.22 -16.45 -12.71
N GLU A 4 -31.40 -15.13 -12.73
CA GLU A 4 -30.50 -14.22 -13.40
C GLU A 4 -29.10 -14.38 -12.79
N ILE A 5 -28.29 -15.23 -13.42
CA ILE A 5 -26.88 -15.37 -13.11
C ILE A 5 -26.24 -14.03 -13.50
N ASN A 6 -26.16 -13.12 -12.52
CA ASN A 6 -25.47 -11.85 -12.63
C ASN A 6 -23.99 -12.15 -12.89
N LYS A 7 -23.66 -12.29 -14.17
CA LYS A 7 -22.31 -12.54 -14.66
C LYS A 7 -21.49 -11.31 -14.31
N LYS A 8 -20.92 -11.29 -13.09
CA LYS A 8 -19.94 -10.29 -12.66
C LYS A 8 -18.86 -10.25 -13.74
N ARG A 9 -18.91 -9.23 -14.60
CA ARG A 9 -17.85 -8.99 -15.57
C ARG A 9 -16.61 -8.78 -14.73
N VAL A 10 -15.70 -9.75 -14.76
CA VAL A 10 -14.37 -9.63 -14.20
C VAL A 10 -13.70 -8.53 -15.01
N GLY A 11 -13.86 -7.29 -14.56
CA GLY A 11 -13.34 -6.12 -15.23
C GLY A 11 -11.83 -6.26 -15.29
N ILE A 12 -11.28 -6.21 -16.50
CA ILE A 12 -9.84 -6.27 -16.72
C ILE A 12 -9.21 -5.21 -15.81
N THR A 13 -8.33 -5.65 -14.92
CA THR A 13 -7.68 -4.78 -13.94
C THR A 13 -6.61 -3.96 -14.63
N THR A 14 -6.44 -2.70 -14.22
CA THR A 14 -5.32 -1.88 -14.71
C THR A 14 -4.00 -2.47 -14.22
N ILE A 15 -3.07 -2.76 -15.12
CA ILE A 15 -1.74 -3.30 -14.78
C ILE A 15 -1.02 -2.39 -13.78
N THR A 16 -1.17 -1.07 -13.92
CA THR A 16 -0.61 -0.08 -12.97
C THR A 16 -1.24 -0.18 -11.57
N GLY A 17 -2.54 -0.43 -11.47
CA GLY A 17 -3.22 -0.67 -10.19
C GLY A 17 -2.78 -1.99 -9.54
N LEU A 18 -2.57 -3.04 -10.34
CA LEU A 18 -2.03 -4.31 -9.84
C LEU A 18 -0.58 -4.17 -9.35
N LEU A 19 0.27 -3.45 -10.10
CA LEU A 19 1.64 -3.15 -9.69
C LEU A 19 1.68 -2.31 -8.42
N SER A 20 0.84 -1.29 -8.30
CA SER A 20 0.66 -0.49 -7.08
C SER A 20 0.36 -1.38 -5.88
N PHE A 21 -0.60 -2.29 -6.03
CA PHE A 21 -1.00 -3.20 -4.97
C PHE A 21 0.13 -4.16 -4.56
N LEU A 22 0.84 -4.76 -5.53
CA LEU A 22 1.97 -5.64 -5.24
C LEU A 22 3.12 -4.91 -4.55
N VAL A 23 3.47 -3.71 -5.01
CA VAL A 23 4.50 -2.88 -4.38
C VAL A 23 4.12 -2.55 -2.93
N ALA A 24 2.86 -2.20 -2.69
CA ALA A 24 2.36 -1.92 -1.34
C ALA A 24 2.42 -3.17 -0.44
N LEU A 25 2.10 -4.36 -0.97
CA LEU A 25 2.23 -5.62 -0.23
C LEU A 25 3.68 -5.96 0.11
N VAL A 26 4.60 -5.81 -0.84
CA VAL A 26 6.04 -6.06 -0.61
C VAL A 26 6.59 -5.09 0.43
N SER A 27 6.19 -3.82 0.35
CA SER A 27 6.54 -2.82 1.35
C SER A 27 6.00 -3.17 2.73
N LEU A 28 4.72 -3.54 2.82
CA LEU A 28 4.09 -3.93 4.08
C LEU A 28 4.78 -5.16 4.68
N ALA A 29 5.10 -6.16 3.86
CA ALA A 29 5.85 -7.33 4.30
C ALA A 29 7.24 -6.93 4.83
N GLY A 30 7.98 -6.08 4.10
CA GLY A 30 9.28 -5.58 4.53
C GLY A 30 9.23 -4.83 5.86
N LEU A 31 8.22 -3.97 6.04
CA LEU A 31 7.98 -3.26 7.30
C LEU A 31 7.73 -4.24 8.46
N ASN A 32 6.87 -5.24 8.26
CA ASN A 32 6.55 -6.21 9.30
C ASN A 32 7.76 -7.11 9.63
N ILE A 33 8.54 -7.52 8.63
CA ILE A 33 9.77 -8.29 8.85
C ILE A 33 10.79 -7.45 9.64
N GLY A 34 10.98 -6.18 9.29
CA GLY A 34 11.87 -5.28 10.02
C GLY A 34 11.47 -5.12 11.49
N LEU A 35 10.17 -4.98 11.76
CA LEU A 35 9.66 -4.96 13.13
C LEU A 35 9.85 -6.29 13.88
N LEU A 36 9.71 -7.42 13.19
CA LEU A 36 9.82 -8.74 13.80
C LEU A 36 11.27 -9.10 14.15
N LEU A 37 12.21 -8.66 13.33
CA LEU A 37 13.64 -8.93 13.51
C LEU A 37 14.34 -7.94 14.44
N ASP A 38 13.62 -6.89 14.89
CA ASP A 38 14.15 -5.80 15.72
C ASP A 38 15.45 -5.21 15.14
N SER A 39 15.47 -5.02 13.82
CA SER A 39 16.66 -4.52 13.13
C SER A 39 16.91 -3.06 13.50
N ASP A 40 18.12 -2.74 13.96
CA ASP A 40 18.54 -1.36 14.26
C ASP A 40 18.47 -0.44 13.03
N GLU A 41 18.66 -0.99 11.83
CA GLU A 41 18.53 -0.28 10.56
C GLU A 41 17.19 -0.61 9.90
N PHE A 42 16.20 0.25 10.10
CA PHE A 42 14.96 0.19 9.33
C PHE A 42 15.23 0.60 7.88
N PRO A 43 14.93 -0.25 6.88
CA PRO A 43 15.26 0.06 5.51
C PRO A 43 14.30 1.13 4.95
N ASP A 44 14.79 2.37 4.83
CA ASP A 44 14.11 3.54 4.23
C ASP A 44 13.44 3.21 2.89
N PHE A 45 14.07 2.29 2.14
CA PHE A 45 13.54 1.80 0.88
C PHE A 45 12.13 1.20 1.00
N PHE A 46 11.87 0.36 2.02
CA PHE A 46 10.56 -0.28 2.21
C PHE A 46 9.57 0.64 2.92
N LEU A 47 10.02 1.59 3.73
CA LEU A 47 9.15 2.49 4.49
C LEU A 47 8.69 3.71 3.67
N VAL A 48 9.55 4.20 2.77
CA VAL A 48 9.30 5.46 2.08
C VAL A 48 9.32 5.28 0.58
N LYS A 49 10.42 4.76 0.01
CA LYS A 49 10.61 4.73 -1.46
C LYS A 49 9.58 3.83 -2.16
N LEU A 50 9.42 2.59 -1.69
CA LEU A 50 8.46 1.65 -2.27
C LEU A 50 7.01 2.12 -2.13
N PRO A 51 6.51 2.47 -0.93
CA PRO A 51 5.16 3.03 -0.78
C PRO A 51 4.91 4.24 -1.66
N MET A 52 5.91 5.11 -1.84
CA MET A 52 5.76 6.28 -2.68
C MET A 52 5.58 5.91 -4.15
N VAL A 53 6.39 4.96 -4.66
CA VAL A 53 6.22 4.42 -6.02
C VAL A 53 4.86 3.73 -6.16
N GLY A 54 4.47 2.93 -5.17
CA GLY A 54 3.16 2.26 -5.12
C GLY A 54 1.99 3.25 -5.15
N LEU A 55 2.11 4.37 -4.43
CA LEU A 55 1.08 5.41 -4.37
C LEU A 55 0.94 6.12 -5.71
N ILE A 56 2.06 6.47 -6.37
CA ILE A 56 2.05 7.08 -7.72
C ILE A 56 1.40 6.11 -8.73
N LEU A 57 1.82 4.84 -8.74
CA LEU A 57 1.22 3.82 -9.61
C LEU A 57 -0.28 3.65 -9.35
N GLY A 58 -0.69 3.71 -8.09
CA GLY A 58 -2.09 3.59 -7.67
C GLY A 58 -2.91 4.76 -8.17
N LEU A 59 -2.41 5.99 -8.03
CA LEU A 59 -3.05 7.20 -8.57
C LEU A 59 -3.21 7.13 -10.09
N ILE A 60 -2.17 6.71 -10.82
CA ILE A 60 -2.23 6.51 -12.27
C ILE A 60 -3.28 5.44 -12.62
N GLY A 61 -3.30 4.32 -11.88
CA GLY A 61 -4.27 3.25 -12.04
C GLY A 61 -5.72 3.65 -11.75
N LEU A 62 -5.92 4.64 -10.88
CA LEU A 62 -7.23 5.19 -10.52
C LEU A 62 -7.79 6.10 -11.62
N VAL A 63 -6.93 6.92 -12.24
CA VAL A 63 -7.30 7.87 -13.31
C VAL A 63 -7.52 7.15 -14.65
N THR A 64 -6.91 5.98 -14.83
CA THR A 64 -7.06 5.17 -16.06
C THR A 64 -8.52 4.69 -16.23
N LYS A 65 -9.15 5.04 -17.35
CA LYS A 65 -10.54 4.69 -17.68
C LYS A 65 -10.65 3.28 -18.28
N GLY A 66 -11.81 2.63 -18.12
CA GLY A 66 -12.14 1.37 -18.78
C GLY A 66 -11.74 0.09 -18.04
N HIS A 67 -11.09 0.21 -16.88
CA HIS A 67 -10.57 -0.93 -16.11
C HIS A 67 -11.07 -0.94 -14.66
N SER A 68 -10.99 -2.10 -14.00
CA SER A 68 -11.34 -2.24 -12.59
C SER A 68 -10.36 -1.47 -11.71
N ARG A 69 -10.89 -0.57 -10.88
CA ARG A 69 -10.11 0.31 -9.97
C ARG A 69 -9.80 -0.33 -8.62
N LEU A 70 -10.27 -1.56 -8.38
CA LEU A 70 -10.13 -2.24 -7.08
C LEU A 70 -8.69 -2.28 -6.59
N TYR A 71 -7.77 -2.78 -7.42
CA TYR A 71 -6.36 -2.90 -7.04
C TYR A 71 -5.67 -1.55 -6.86
N ALA A 72 -6.05 -0.53 -7.63
CA ALA A 72 -5.56 0.83 -7.43
C ALA A 72 -6.00 1.39 -6.07
N ILE A 73 -7.27 1.20 -5.69
CA ILE A 73 -7.80 1.64 -4.39
C ILE A 73 -7.10 0.89 -3.24
N TRP A 74 -6.97 -0.43 -3.35
CA TRP A 74 -6.26 -1.23 -2.34
C TRP A 74 -4.78 -0.86 -2.24
N GLY A 75 -4.10 -0.66 -3.36
CA GLY A 75 -2.69 -0.24 -3.39
C GLY A 75 -2.48 1.11 -2.73
N ILE A 76 -3.31 2.11 -3.04
CA ILE A 76 -3.29 3.42 -2.39
C ILE A 76 -3.57 3.27 -0.88
N GLY A 77 -4.61 2.51 -0.51
CA GLY A 77 -4.99 2.30 0.88
C GLY A 77 -3.87 1.70 1.72
N LEU A 78 -3.17 0.69 1.18
CA LEU A 78 -2.02 0.07 1.83
C LEU A 78 -0.83 1.03 1.92
N CYS A 79 -0.52 1.81 0.86
CA CYS A 79 0.56 2.79 0.91
C CYS A 79 0.28 3.88 1.96
N LEU A 80 -0.95 4.39 2.03
CA LEU A 80 -1.36 5.37 3.03
C LEU A 80 -1.30 4.79 4.45
N PHE A 81 -1.75 3.56 4.63
CA PHE A 81 -1.64 2.87 5.91
C PHE A 81 -0.19 2.80 6.39
N ILE A 82 0.75 2.43 5.52
CA ILE A 82 2.18 2.37 5.85
C ILE A 82 2.69 3.76 6.26
N PHE A 83 2.38 4.81 5.51
CA PHE A 83 2.81 6.16 5.87
C PHE A 83 2.24 6.65 7.21
N ILE A 84 0.96 6.40 7.47
CA ILE A 84 0.32 6.76 8.74
C ILE A 84 0.96 5.98 9.88
N PHE A 85 1.16 4.68 9.70
CA PHE A 85 1.81 3.82 10.69
C PHE A 85 3.23 4.29 11.01
N THR A 86 4.04 4.59 9.99
CA THR A 86 5.40 5.13 10.16
C THR A 86 5.36 6.47 10.89
N PHE A 87 4.46 7.38 10.51
CA PHE A 87 4.30 8.66 11.20
C PHE A 87 3.93 8.48 12.68
N MET A 88 3.00 7.57 12.98
CA MET A 88 2.63 7.24 14.35
C MET A 88 3.82 6.65 15.14
N MET A 89 4.60 5.75 14.55
CA MET A 89 5.77 5.16 15.20
C MET A 89 6.79 6.25 15.58
N PHE A 90 7.13 7.15 14.65
CA PHE A 90 8.03 8.26 14.94
C PHE A 90 7.46 9.20 16.01
N GLY A 91 6.17 9.55 15.92
CA GLY A 91 5.51 10.39 16.92
C GLY A 91 5.53 9.79 18.32
N LEU A 92 5.21 8.50 18.45
CA LEU A 92 5.24 7.77 19.72
C LEU A 92 6.68 7.64 20.25
N ALA A 93 7.66 7.36 19.39
CA ALA A 93 9.06 7.28 19.80
C ALA A 93 9.56 8.61 20.39
N TRP A 94 9.18 9.74 19.78
CA TRP A 94 9.53 11.07 20.29
C TRP A 94 8.84 11.38 21.62
N VAL A 95 7.58 10.96 21.79
CA VAL A 95 6.83 11.15 23.05
C VAL A 95 7.43 10.32 24.20
N ILE A 96 7.88 9.09 23.93
CA ILE A 96 8.40 8.18 24.96
C ILE A 96 9.84 8.54 25.37
N ASN A 97 10.66 8.96 24.41
CA ASN A 97 12.05 9.34 24.65
C ASN A 97 12.34 10.74 24.08
N PRO A 98 11.78 11.80 24.68
CA PRO A 98 12.08 13.17 24.30
C PRO A 98 13.49 13.51 24.77
N LYS A 99 14.50 13.04 24.02
CA LYS A 99 15.84 13.61 24.16
C LYS A 99 15.77 15.05 23.62
N PRO A 100 16.28 16.04 24.37
CA PRO A 100 16.32 17.43 23.92
C PRO A 100 17.14 17.59 22.64
#